data_AF-A0A1I6APF5-F1
#
_entry.id   AF-A0A1I6APF5-F1
#
_cell.length_a   1.000
_cell.length_b   1.000
_cell.length_c   1.000
_cell.angle_alpha   90.00
_cell.angle_beta   90.00
_cell.angle_gamma   90.00
#
_symmetry.space_group_name_H-M   'P 1'
#
loop_
_entity.id
_entity.type
_entity.pdbx_description
1 polymer ?
#
loop_
_entity_poly.entity_id
_entity_poly.type
_entity_poly.pdbx_seq_one_letter_code
_entity_poly.pdbx_strand_id
1 'polypeptide(L)'
;MTTNKPEVVAWIWDYRGRHMATTDYSQALELAEPPYPTEVEPLIRLADYQRLQADHERLQAECEKLRKDAATERQIQRAAQHLPEGWRITVEVEKDAGWIDAFNPDGSRIEIDWIGSLAEQIEQAIDTAMQEAAHESH
;
A
#
# COMPACT_ATOMS: atom_id res chain seq x y z
N MET A 1 32.43 -34.24 1.03
CA MET A 1 31.08 -33.74 1.38
C MET A 1 31.23 -32.32 1.87
N THR A 2 31.05 -31.33 1.00
CA THR A 2 30.99 -29.92 1.40
C THR A 2 29.59 -29.66 1.90
N THR A 3 29.40 -29.74 3.21
CA THR A 3 28.15 -29.37 3.87
C THR A 3 27.90 -27.90 3.56
N ASN A 4 26.97 -27.63 2.66
CA ASN A 4 26.57 -26.27 2.27
C ASN A 4 25.90 -25.66 3.50
N LYS A 5 26.69 -25.03 4.38
CA LYS A 5 26.17 -24.40 5.59
C LYS A 5 25.14 -23.36 5.13
N PRO A 6 23.92 -23.35 5.68
CA PRO A 6 22.93 -22.36 5.30
C PRO A 6 23.50 -20.96 5.57
N GLU A 7 23.29 -20.02 4.65
CA GLU A 7 23.64 -18.62 4.87
C GLU A 7 22.72 -18.05 5.96
N VAL A 8 23.30 -17.47 7.00
CA VAL A 8 22.61 -17.00 8.21
C VAL A 8 22.79 -15.49 8.29
N VAL A 9 21.70 -14.77 8.57
CA VAL A 9 21.66 -13.29 8.62
C VAL A 9 21.71 -12.79 10.05
N ALA A 10 21.26 -13.60 11.01
CA ALA A 10 21.31 -13.27 12.43
C ALA A 10 21.51 -14.52 13.28
N TRP A 11 22.20 -14.34 14.40
CA TRP A 11 22.55 -15.36 15.37
C TRP A 11 21.97 -14.99 16.72
N ILE A 12 21.58 -15.99 17.50
CA ILE A 12 21.03 -15.85 18.86
C ILE A 12 21.83 -16.68 19.84
N TRP A 13 21.98 -16.19 21.06
CA TRP A 13 22.60 -16.91 22.16
C TRP A 13 22.07 -16.39 23.50
N ASP A 14 22.12 -17.20 24.55
CA ASP A 14 21.88 -16.79 25.93
C ASP A 14 23.11 -16.19 26.63
N TYR A 15 22.94 -15.01 27.23
CA TYR A 15 23.94 -14.40 28.09
C TYR A 15 23.31 -13.92 29.40
N ARG A 16 23.73 -14.53 30.52
CA ARG A 16 23.25 -14.20 31.88
C ARG A 16 21.72 -14.22 32.00
N GLY A 17 21.08 -15.23 31.41
CA GLY A 17 19.62 -15.40 31.44
C GLY A 17 18.84 -14.46 30.51
N ARG A 18 19.51 -13.83 29.54
CA ARG A 18 18.89 -13.02 28.49
C ARG A 18 19.26 -13.55 27.12
N HIS A 19 18.29 -13.55 26.21
CA HIS A 19 18.55 -13.78 24.80
C HIS A 19 19.23 -12.55 24.18
N MET A 20 20.36 -12.78 23.54
CA MET A 20 21.16 -11.82 22.80
C MET A 20 21.13 -12.20 21.32
N ALA A 21 21.18 -11.21 20.42
CA ALA A 21 21.26 -11.47 19.00
C ALA A 21 22.19 -10.47 18.29
N THR A 22 22.83 -10.93 17.22
CA THR A 22 23.65 -10.08 16.35
C THR A 22 23.63 -10.61 14.93
N THR A 23 23.92 -9.74 13.95
CA THR A 23 24.11 -10.12 12.55
C THR A 23 25.53 -10.62 12.26
N ASP A 24 26.49 -10.40 13.17
CA ASP A 24 27.89 -10.81 13.03
C ASP A 24 28.19 -12.07 13.84
N TYR A 25 28.47 -13.18 13.16
CA TYR A 25 28.79 -14.45 13.81
C TYR A 25 30.02 -14.37 14.72
N SER A 26 31.05 -13.61 14.34
CA SER A 26 32.29 -13.50 15.11
C SER A 26 32.02 -12.79 16.43
N GLN A 27 31.24 -11.71 16.37
CA GLN A 27 30.80 -11.00 17.55
C GLN A 27 29.92 -11.87 18.46
N ALA A 28 29.05 -12.71 17.88
CA ALA A 28 28.24 -13.64 18.66
C ALA A 28 29.11 -14.63 19.44
N LEU A 29 30.17 -15.16 18.81
CA LEU A 29 31.12 -16.08 19.46
C LEU A 29 31.91 -15.38 20.57
N GLU A 30 32.44 -14.19 20.33
CA GLU A 30 33.19 -13.41 21.34
C GLU A 30 32.33 -13.09 22.57
N LEU A 31 31.06 -12.73 22.36
CA LEU A 31 30.15 -12.38 23.45
C LEU A 31 29.53 -13.60 24.15
N ALA A 32 29.60 -14.77 23.53
CA ALA A 32 29.17 -16.05 24.10
C ALA A 32 30.27 -16.73 24.95
N GLU A 33 31.45 -16.11 25.11
CA GLU A 33 32.58 -16.69 25.84
C GLU A 33 32.30 -16.96 27.34
N PRO A 34 33.03 -17.95 27.94
CA PRO A 34 32.76 -18.54 29.27
C PRO A 34 32.58 -17.54 30.44
N PRO A 35 31.92 -17.98 31.54
CA PRO A 35 31.84 -19.37 32.03
C PRO A 35 30.61 -20.19 31.63
N TYR A 36 29.70 -19.67 30.80
CA TYR A 36 28.51 -20.41 30.38
C TYR A 36 28.67 -20.86 28.93
N PRO A 37 28.59 -22.17 28.62
CA PRO A 37 28.67 -22.66 27.25
C PRO A 37 27.36 -22.34 26.56
N THR A 38 27.28 -21.17 25.94
CA THR A 38 26.09 -20.80 25.20
C THR A 38 26.30 -21.18 23.74
N GLU A 39 25.48 -22.12 23.25
CA GLU A 39 25.46 -22.45 21.83
C GLU A 39 24.92 -21.25 21.05
N VAL A 40 25.72 -20.77 20.08
CA VAL A 40 25.31 -19.71 19.16
C VAL A 40 24.50 -20.36 18.05
N GLU A 41 23.20 -20.10 18.02
CA GLU A 41 22.28 -20.69 17.07
C GLU A 41 21.90 -19.72 15.94
N PRO A 42 21.62 -20.21 14.72
CA PRO A 42 21.11 -19.37 13.65
C PRO A 42 19.67 -18.94 13.96
N LEU A 43 19.46 -17.63 14.15
CA LEU A 43 18.15 -17.06 14.42
C LEU A 43 17.35 -16.87 13.13
N ILE A 44 17.99 -16.32 12.09
CA ILE A 44 17.36 -16.03 10.80
C ILE A 44 18.25 -16.56 9.69
N ARG A 45 17.71 -17.49 8.90
CA ARG A 45 18.36 -17.96 7.68
C ARG A 45 18.10 -16.98 6.55
N LEU A 46 19.06 -16.80 5.65
CA LEU A 46 18.94 -15.88 4.53
C LEU A 46 17.76 -16.24 3.62
N ALA A 47 17.54 -17.53 3.37
CA ALA A 47 16.41 -17.99 2.57
C ALA A 47 15.05 -17.61 3.19
N ASP A 48 14.93 -17.69 4.53
CA ASP A 48 13.71 -17.30 5.23
C ASP A 48 13.52 -15.78 5.21
N TYR A 49 14.61 -15.01 5.36
CA TYR A 49 14.59 -13.55 5.23
C TYR A 49 14.17 -13.10 3.82
N GLN A 50 14.76 -13.69 2.78
CA GLN A 50 14.44 -13.37 1.39
C GLN A 50 12.99 -13.73 1.05
N ARG A 51 12.50 -14.87 1.52
CA ARG A 51 11.09 -15.26 1.36
C ARG A 51 10.17 -14.25 2.05
N LEU A 52 10.49 -13.88 3.30
CA LEU A 52 9.70 -12.89 4.04
C LEU A 52 9.70 -11.53 3.35
N GLN A 53 10.83 -11.11 2.78
CA GLN A 53 10.93 -9.87 2.01
C GLN A 53 10.04 -9.90 0.77
N ALA A 54 10.09 -10.99 0.00
CA ALA A 54 9.24 -11.16 -1.18
C ALA A 54 7.74 -11.17 -0.82
N ASP A 55 7.38 -11.83 0.28
CA ASP A 55 6.01 -11.82 0.79
C ASP A 55 5.57 -10.42 1.25
N HIS A 56 6.45 -9.67 1.91
CA HIS A 56 6.18 -8.30 2.31
C HIS A 56 5.93 -7.39 1.10
N GLU A 57 6.80 -7.45 0.09
CA GLU A 57 6.65 -6.68 -1.16
C GLU A 57 5.33 -7.02 -1.88
N ARG A 58 4.99 -8.32 -1.95
CA ARG A 58 3.73 -8.79 -2.54
C ARG A 58 2.51 -8.26 -1.77
N LEU A 59 2.50 -8.39 -0.45
CA LEU A 59 1.40 -7.92 0.39
C LEU A 59 1.25 -6.41 0.34
N GLN A 60 2.36 -5.67 0.29
CA GLN A 60 2.34 -4.22 0.16
C GLN A 60 1.71 -3.79 -1.17
N ALA A 61 2.07 -4.44 -2.28
CA ALA A 61 1.48 -4.18 -3.59
C ALA A 61 -0.04 -4.53 -3.62
N GLU A 62 -0.43 -5.65 -3.02
CA GLU A 62 -1.84 -6.04 -2.89
C GLU A 62 -2.65 -5.04 -2.04
N CYS A 63 -2.09 -4.60 -0.91
CA CYS A 63 -2.71 -3.57 -0.08
C CYS A 63 -2.87 -2.24 -0.81
N GLU A 64 -1.87 -1.81 -1.59
CA GLU A 64 -1.96 -0.59 -2.38
C GLU A 64 -3.06 -0.68 -3.43
N LYS A 65 -3.14 -1.81 -4.14
CA LYS A 65 -4.21 -2.06 -5.12
C LYS A 65 -5.58 -1.99 -4.45
N LEU A 66 -5.80 -2.73 -3.37
CA LEU A 66 -7.08 -2.75 -2.65
C LEU A 66 -7.46 -1.36 -2.12
N ARG A 67 -6.49 -0.54 -1.69
CA ARG A 67 -6.75 0.84 -1.28
C ARG A 67 -7.22 1.72 -2.44
N LYS A 68 -6.62 1.60 -3.62
CA LYS A 68 -7.05 2.34 -4.83
C LYS A 68 -8.44 1.92 -5.28
N ASP A 69 -8.73 0.62 -5.26
CA ASP A 69 -10.05 0.08 -5.61
C ASP A 69 -11.11 0.57 -4.61
N ALA A 70 -10.83 0.50 -3.31
CA ALA A 70 -11.74 0.98 -2.26
C ALA A 70 -11.97 2.49 -2.31
N ALA A 71 -10.95 3.29 -2.64
CA ALA A 71 -11.09 4.73 -2.81
C ALA A 71 -12.03 5.06 -3.96
N THR A 72 -11.88 4.38 -5.10
CA THR A 72 -12.77 4.57 -6.27
C THR A 72 -14.21 4.19 -5.93
N GLU A 73 -14.43 3.02 -5.32
CA GLU A 73 -15.77 2.58 -4.90
C GLU A 73 -16.42 3.58 -3.93
N ARG A 74 -15.65 4.09 -2.95
CA ARG A 74 -16.15 5.09 -2.00
C ARG A 74 -16.64 6.36 -2.70
N GLN A 75 -15.93 6.84 -3.72
CA GLN A 75 -16.33 8.04 -4.44
C GLN A 75 -17.54 7.79 -5.36
N ILE A 76 -17.67 6.59 -5.94
CA ILE A 76 -18.88 6.19 -6.66
C ILE A 76 -20.09 6.19 -5.73
N GLN A 77 -19.97 5.60 -4.54
CA GLN A 77 -21.06 5.60 -3.54
C GLN A 77 -21.38 7.03 -3.07
N ARG A 78 -20.36 7.88 -2.90
CA ARG A 78 -20.55 9.29 -2.57
C ARG A 78 -21.31 10.04 -3.68
N ALA A 79 -20.96 9.82 -4.94
CA ALA A 79 -21.69 10.40 -6.08
C ALA A 79 -23.15 9.95 -6.07
N ALA A 80 -23.41 8.66 -5.88
CA ALA A 80 -24.78 8.13 -5.82
C ALA A 80 -25.62 8.77 -4.69
N GLN A 81 -24.98 9.20 -3.60
CA GLN A 81 -25.65 9.81 -2.46
C GLN A 81 -25.79 11.35 -2.57
N HIS A 82 -24.82 12.03 -3.18
CA HIS A 82 -24.66 13.47 -3.04
C HIS A 82 -24.60 14.24 -4.35
N LEU A 83 -24.52 13.56 -5.50
CA LEU A 83 -24.55 14.25 -6.78
C LEU A 83 -25.91 14.94 -6.94
N PRO A 84 -25.95 16.25 -7.28
CA PRO A 84 -27.21 16.97 -7.42
C PRO A 84 -28.09 16.39 -8.53
N GLU A 85 -29.40 16.62 -8.47
CA GLU A 85 -30.34 16.11 -9.46
C GLU A 85 -30.00 16.62 -10.88
N GLY A 86 -30.12 15.75 -11.88
CA GLY A 86 -29.81 16.06 -13.28
C GLY A 86 -28.33 15.98 -13.66
N TRP A 87 -27.42 16.07 -12.69
CA TRP A 87 -26.00 15.91 -12.92
C TRP A 87 -25.62 14.47 -13.26
N ARG A 88 -24.57 14.31 -14.06
CA ARG A 88 -24.04 13.00 -14.45
C ARG A 88 -22.53 13.01 -14.51
N ILE A 89 -21.91 11.94 -14.04
CA ILE A 89 -20.49 11.66 -14.25
C ILE A 89 -20.39 10.40 -15.11
N THR A 90 -19.53 10.43 -16.14
CA THR A 90 -19.23 9.29 -17.01
C THR A 90 -17.75 8.99 -16.93
N VAL A 91 -17.42 7.70 -16.83
CA VAL A 91 -16.03 7.23 -16.91
C VAL A 91 -15.84 6.63 -18.29
N GLU A 92 -14.90 7.19 -19.05
CA GLU A 92 -14.50 6.69 -20.36
C GLU A 92 -13.18 5.95 -20.24
N VAL A 93 -13.09 4.80 -20.91
CA VAL A 93 -11.91 3.94 -20.87
C VAL A 93 -11.57 3.52 -22.29
N GLU A 94 -10.33 3.75 -22.67
CA GLU A 94 -9.75 3.23 -23.90
C GLU A 94 -8.50 2.40 -23.59
N LYS A 95 -7.84 1.91 -24.64
CA LYS A 95 -6.61 1.15 -24.45
C LYS A 95 -5.55 2.06 -23.82
N ASP A 96 -5.04 1.65 -22.66
CA ASP A 96 -3.97 2.32 -21.92
C ASP A 96 -4.31 3.72 -21.36
N ALA A 97 -5.59 4.14 -21.43
CA ALA A 97 -6.04 5.41 -20.87
C ALA A 97 -7.49 5.34 -20.37
N GLY A 98 -7.81 6.21 -19.42
CA GLY A 98 -9.18 6.43 -18.97
C GLY A 98 -9.29 7.80 -18.31
N TRP A 99 -10.45 8.44 -18.49
CA TRP A 99 -10.75 9.76 -17.96
C TRP A 99 -12.22 9.81 -17.55
N ILE A 100 -12.61 10.92 -16.91
CA ILE A 100 -14.00 11.18 -16.60
C ILE A 100 -14.51 12.41 -17.32
N ASP A 101 -15.83 12.46 -17.48
CA ASP A 101 -16.58 13.63 -17.87
C ASP A 101 -17.72 13.89 -16.91
N ALA A 102 -17.93 15.15 -16.56
CA ALA A 102 -19.07 15.61 -15.78
C ALA A 102 -20.01 16.41 -16.68
N PHE A 103 -21.30 16.23 -16.49
CA PHE A 103 -22.36 16.91 -17.22
C PHE A 103 -23.33 17.55 -16.23
N ASN A 104 -23.67 18.81 -16.48
CA ASN A 104 -24.67 19.55 -15.72
C ASN A 104 -26.11 19.07 -16.05
N PRO A 105 -27.15 19.57 -15.37
CA PRO A 105 -28.54 19.16 -15.59
C PRO A 105 -29.06 19.43 -17.01
N ASP A 106 -28.50 20.45 -17.68
CA ASP A 106 -28.82 20.78 -19.08
C ASP A 106 -28.13 19.83 -20.09
N GLY A 107 -27.27 18.94 -19.60
CA GLY A 107 -26.51 18.00 -20.42
C GLY A 107 -25.23 18.58 -21.04
N SER A 108 -24.82 19.78 -20.64
CA SER A 108 -23.56 20.39 -21.06
C SER A 108 -22.39 19.77 -20.31
N ARG A 109 -21.32 19.45 -21.03
CA ARG A 109 -20.07 18.94 -20.44
C ARG A 109 -19.36 20.07 -19.70
N ILE A 110 -18.87 19.77 -18.50
CA ILE A 110 -18.00 20.66 -17.74
C ILE A 110 -16.57 20.53 -18.28
N GLU A 111 -16.03 21.63 -18.82
CA GLU A 111 -14.67 21.70 -19.36
C GLU A 111 -13.66 22.01 -18.24
N ILE A 112 -13.33 20.99 -17.46
CA ILE A 112 -12.28 21.03 -16.43
C ILE A 112 -11.27 19.91 -16.69
N ASP A 113 -9.99 20.21 -16.49
CA ASP A 113 -8.93 19.21 -16.50
C ASP A 113 -8.88 18.52 -15.13
N TRP A 114 -9.41 17.29 -15.05
CA TRP A 114 -9.48 16.52 -13.81
C TRP A 114 -8.11 15.90 -13.50
N ILE A 115 -7.50 16.29 -12.38
CA ILE A 115 -6.13 15.87 -12.06
C ILE A 115 -6.15 14.71 -11.06
N GLY A 116 -5.22 13.76 -11.24
CA GLY A 116 -4.95 12.69 -10.28
C GLY A 116 -5.53 11.34 -10.69
N SER A 117 -5.67 10.46 -9.71
CA SER A 117 -6.29 9.14 -9.86
C SER A 117 -7.78 9.25 -10.15
N LEU A 118 -8.38 8.19 -10.70
CA LEU A 118 -9.82 8.16 -11.02
C LEU A 118 -10.71 8.53 -9.82
N ALA A 119 -10.37 8.07 -8.61
CA ALA A 119 -11.09 8.42 -7.39
C ALA A 119 -11.04 9.93 -7.10
N GLU A 120 -9.86 10.55 -7.21
CA GLU A 120 -9.67 12.00 -7.01
C GLU A 120 -10.40 12.81 -8.08
N GLN A 121 -10.44 12.33 -9.33
CA GLN A 121 -11.19 12.98 -10.40
C GLN A 121 -12.71 12.95 -10.11
N ILE A 122 -13.25 11.79 -9.70
CA ILE A 122 -14.68 11.67 -9.33
C ILE A 122 -15.00 12.58 -8.14
N GLU A 123 -14.13 12.65 -7.13
CA GLU A 123 -14.27 13.55 -5.99
C GLU A 123 -14.38 15.01 -6.43
N GLN A 124 -13.48 15.47 -7.31
CA GLN A 124 -13.52 16.83 -7.86
C GLN A 124 -14.80 17.11 -8.63
N ALA A 125 -15.29 16.15 -9.43
CA ALA A 125 -16.54 16.31 -10.16
C ALA A 125 -17.75 16.43 -9.24
N ILE A 126 -17.82 15.64 -8.15
CA ILE A 126 -18.87 15.76 -7.12
C ILE A 126 -18.82 17.15 -6.47
N ASP A 127 -17.64 17.58 -6.05
CA ASP A 127 -17.48 18.85 -5.34
C ASP A 127 -17.82 20.04 -6.24
N THR A 128 -17.45 19.97 -7.53
CA THR A 128 -17.81 20.99 -8.54
C THR A 128 -19.31 21.05 -8.73
N ALA A 129 -19.97 19.90 -8.93
CA ALA A 129 -21.42 19.83 -9.11
C ALA A 129 -22.17 20.42 -7.90
N MET A 130 -21.72 20.10 -6.68
CA MET A 130 -22.31 20.64 -5.45
C MET A 130 -22.14 22.16 -5.35
N GLN A 131 -20.99 22.71 -5.76
CA GLN A 131 -20.75 24.15 -5.75
C GLN A 131 -21.63 24.88 -6.76
N GLU A 132 -21.73 24.37 -7.99
CA GLU A 132 -22.59 24.97 -9.03
C GLU A 132 -24.07 24.93 -8.65
N ALA A 133 -24.58 23.80 -8.16
CA ALA A 133 -25.97 23.68 -7.71
C ALA A 133 -26.31 24.64 -6.56
N ALA A 134 -25.35 24.93 -5.67
CA ALA A 134 -25.52 25.91 -4.61
C ALA A 134 -25.58 27.34 -5.15
N HIS A 135 -24.86 27.65 -6.23
CA HIS A 135 -24.89 28.97 -6.87
C HIS A 135 -26.16 29.23 -7.69
N GLU A 136 -26.76 28.21 -8.30
CA GLU A 136 -28.01 28.33 -9.07
C GLU A 136 -29.26 28.46 -8.18
N SER A 137 -29.16 28.11 -6.89
CA SER A 137 -30.26 28.19 -5.92
C SER A 137 -30.42 29.57 -5.26
N HIS A 138 -29.77 30.62 -5.78
CA HIS A 138 -29.81 32.01 -5.31
C HIS A 138 -30.21 32.98 -6.43
#